data_AF-A0A7W0XAA7-F1
#
_entry.id   AF-A0A7W0XAA7-F1
#
_cell.length_a   1.000
_cell.length_b   1.000
_cell.length_c   1.000
_cell.angle_alpha   90.00
_cell.angle_beta   90.00
_cell.angle_gamma   90.00
#
_symmetry.space_group_name_H-M   'P 1'
#
loop_
_entity.id
_entity.type
_entity.pdbx_description
1 polymer ?
#
loop_
_entity_poly.entity_id
_entity_poly.type
_entity_poly.pdbx_seq_one_letter_code
_entity_poly.pdbx_strand_id
1 'polypeptide(L)'
;QSLYLNTERFTRGSDGIAGIPAVSVLGTSLDDRGLYVVALSLALATLLAVLALRASPLGRAWLAVRDDDVAAKAYGVHAGRLRLLAFAVGSGMAGLAGALYAVQDRFVSSVSFGLGQTVIVILVVLAAGEARIGRTVVAAALAAAITDWLSPYGTVSEGLTGVLVLAVVATRLGLPGLAVARARDRLGIRPTAFP
;
A
#
# COMPACT_ATOMS: atom_id res chain seq x y z
N GLN A 1 21.47 -3.31 -24.06
CA GLN A 1 20.93 -4.10 -22.92
C GLN A 1 22.02 -4.68 -22.00
N SER A 2 23.32 -4.59 -22.33
CA SER A 2 24.43 -5.20 -21.57
C SER A 2 25.16 -4.26 -20.58
N LEU A 3 25.02 -2.94 -20.69
CA LEU A 3 25.73 -1.97 -19.83
C LEU A 3 25.21 -1.92 -18.39
N TYR A 4 23.91 -2.18 -18.17
CA TYR A 4 23.30 -2.24 -16.83
C TYR A 4 23.71 -3.49 -16.03
N LEU A 5 24.10 -4.57 -16.71
CA LEU A 5 24.48 -5.83 -16.06
C LEU A 5 25.99 -5.91 -15.75
N ASN A 6 26.83 -5.14 -16.44
CA ASN A 6 28.30 -5.28 -16.35
C ASN A 6 28.98 -4.37 -15.31
N THR A 7 28.23 -3.50 -14.61
CA THR A 7 28.79 -2.64 -13.55
C THR A 7 28.73 -3.34 -12.18
N GLU A 8 29.12 -4.61 -12.14
CA GLU A 8 29.13 -5.46 -10.93
C GLU A 8 30.01 -4.90 -9.81
N ARG A 9 31.01 -4.07 -10.19
CA ARG A 9 32.02 -3.51 -9.28
C ARG A 9 31.47 -2.51 -8.26
N PHE A 10 30.31 -1.91 -8.52
CA PHE A 10 29.71 -0.90 -7.64
C PHE A 10 28.25 -1.19 -7.23
N THR A 11 27.47 -1.98 -8.00
CA THR A 11 26.03 -2.16 -7.75
C THR A 11 25.54 -3.61 -7.68
N ARG A 12 26.38 -4.62 -7.94
CA ARG A 12 25.96 -6.03 -8.10
C ARG A 12 24.82 -6.26 -9.12
N GLY A 13 24.57 -5.30 -10.01
CA GLY A 13 23.64 -5.46 -11.13
C GLY A 13 22.22 -5.85 -10.70
N SER A 14 21.65 -6.87 -11.34
CA SER A 14 20.33 -7.44 -11.06
C SER A 14 20.28 -8.34 -9.81
N ASP A 15 21.44 -8.75 -9.29
CA ASP A 15 21.53 -9.73 -8.21
C ASP A 15 21.25 -9.11 -6.84
N GLY A 16 21.22 -7.78 -6.76
CA GLY A 16 20.77 -7.07 -5.58
C GLY A 16 21.82 -6.88 -4.49
N ILE A 17 21.39 -6.31 -3.35
CA ILE A 17 22.24 -6.12 -2.18
C ILE A 17 21.98 -7.29 -1.23
N ALA A 18 22.94 -8.22 -1.18
CA ALA A 18 22.97 -9.34 -0.25
C ALA A 18 23.85 -9.01 0.98
N GLY A 19 23.46 -9.50 2.14
CA GLY A 19 24.25 -9.39 3.37
C GLY A 19 24.00 -8.11 4.16
N ILE A 20 22.75 -7.63 4.20
CA ILE A 20 22.35 -6.56 5.13
C ILE A 20 22.60 -7.10 6.55
N PRO A 21 23.50 -6.49 7.34
CA PRO A 21 23.84 -7.00 8.67
C PRO A 21 22.57 -7.02 9.53
N ALA A 22 22.41 -8.09 10.32
CA ALA A 22 21.32 -8.18 11.28
C ALA A 22 21.31 -6.92 12.14
N VAL A 23 20.16 -6.24 12.21
CA VAL A 23 20.03 -5.01 13.00
C VAL A 23 20.46 -5.33 14.42
N SER A 24 21.52 -4.66 14.87
CA SER A 24 21.96 -4.71 16.24
C SER A 24 21.58 -3.39 16.89
N VAL A 25 20.78 -3.46 17.95
CA VAL A 25 20.52 -2.30 18.80
C VAL A 25 21.51 -2.42 19.95
N LEU A 26 22.35 -1.40 20.14
CA LEU A 26 23.31 -1.33 21.26
C LEU A 26 24.27 -2.54 21.36
N GLY A 27 24.61 -3.19 20.24
CA GLY A 27 25.55 -4.31 20.20
C GLY A 27 24.95 -5.71 20.45
N THR A 28 23.64 -5.81 20.71
CA THR A 28 22.92 -7.10 20.73
C THR A 28 22.26 -7.34 19.38
N SER A 29 22.52 -8.48 18.75
CA SER A 29 21.84 -8.91 17.53
C SER A 29 20.35 -9.10 17.81
N LEU A 30 19.48 -8.39 17.08
CA LEU A 30 18.04 -8.65 17.16
C LEU A 30 17.76 -10.00 16.51
N ASP A 31 17.23 -10.91 17.32
CA ASP A 31 16.58 -12.14 16.85
C ASP A 31 15.33 -11.80 16.02
N ASP A 32 14.74 -12.78 15.33
CA ASP A 32 13.57 -12.57 14.46
C ASP A 32 12.39 -11.94 15.22
N ARG A 33 12.25 -12.29 16.51
CA ARG A 33 11.28 -11.65 17.42
C ARG A 33 11.57 -10.17 17.67
N GLY A 34 12.85 -9.80 17.77
CA GLY A 34 13.27 -8.41 17.94
C GLY A 34 12.94 -7.56 16.72
N LEU A 35 13.20 -8.10 15.52
CA LEU A 35 12.81 -7.45 14.25
C LEU A 35 11.29 -7.28 14.14
N TYR A 36 10.52 -8.29 14.55
CA TYR A 36 9.06 -8.18 14.59
C TYR A 36 8.59 -7.06 15.53
N VAL A 37 9.15 -6.95 16.74
CA VAL A 37 8.79 -5.88 17.69
C VAL A 37 9.15 -4.50 17.14
N VAL A 38 10.31 -4.37 16.48
CA VAL A 38 10.70 -3.11 15.82
C VAL A 38 9.73 -2.76 14.69
N ALA A 39 9.42 -3.72 13.82
CA ALA A 39 8.47 -3.54 12.73
C ALA A 39 7.09 -3.11 13.25
N LEU A 40 6.58 -3.79 14.28
CA LEU A 40 5.30 -3.49 14.91
C LEU A 40 5.31 -2.11 15.58
N SER A 41 6.39 -1.75 16.27
CA SER A 41 6.53 -0.44 16.90
C SER A 41 6.54 0.69 15.87
N LEU A 42 7.21 0.49 14.73
CA LEU A 42 7.25 1.45 13.63
C LEU A 42 5.88 1.56 12.95
N ALA A 43 5.19 0.44 12.73
CA ALA A 43 3.82 0.42 12.20
C ALA A 43 2.86 1.17 13.13
N LEU A 44 2.95 0.97 14.45
CA LEU A 44 2.14 1.70 15.42
C LEU A 44 2.49 3.19 15.46
N ALA A 45 3.78 3.53 15.45
CA ALA A 45 4.25 4.92 15.45
C ALA A 45 3.78 5.67 14.19
N THR A 46 3.86 5.04 13.02
CA THR A 46 3.35 5.63 11.77
C THR A 46 1.83 5.78 11.78
N LEU A 47 1.09 4.80 12.31
CA LEU A 47 -0.36 4.91 12.50
C LEU A 47 -0.73 6.09 13.41
N LEU A 48 -0.06 6.22 14.56
CA LEU A 48 -0.26 7.33 15.49
C LEU A 48 0.11 8.68 14.85
N ALA A 49 1.22 8.73 14.10
CA ALA A 49 1.63 9.92 13.38
C ALA A 49 0.58 10.34 12.34
N VAL A 50 -0.01 9.40 11.59
CA VAL A 50 -1.09 9.69 10.62
C VAL A 50 -2.35 10.18 11.35
N LEU A 51 -2.72 9.58 12.48
CA LEU A 51 -3.87 10.02 13.28
C LEU A 51 -3.67 11.44 13.84
N ALA A 52 -2.48 11.73 14.39
CA ALA A 52 -2.12 13.05 14.88
C ALA A 52 -2.09 14.09 13.74
N LEU A 53 -1.52 13.72 12.59
CA LEU A 53 -1.46 14.58 11.42
C LEU A 53 -2.86 14.89 10.86
N ARG A 54 -3.77 13.91 10.87
CA ARG A 54 -5.18 14.12 10.48
C ARG A 54 -5.91 15.07 11.43
N ALA A 55 -5.63 14.99 12.73
CA ALA A 55 -6.20 15.88 13.74
C ALA A 55 -5.57 17.30 13.72
N SER A 56 -4.38 17.45 13.12
CA SER A 56 -3.65 18.72 13.05
C SER A 56 -4.29 19.73 12.10
N PRO A 57 -3.93 21.03 12.18
CA PRO A 57 -4.36 22.05 11.23
C PRO A 57 -4.01 21.72 9.77
N LEU A 58 -2.86 21.07 9.54
CA LEU A 58 -2.44 20.62 8.21
C LEU A 58 -3.39 19.56 7.64
N GLY A 59 -3.80 18.61 8.47
CA GLY A 59 -4.78 17.57 8.09
C GLY A 59 -6.14 18.16 7.72
N ARG A 60 -6.62 19.15 8.47
CA ARG A 60 -7.86 19.87 8.15
C ARG A 60 -7.75 20.67 6.86
N ALA A 61 -6.60 21.29 6.60
CA ALA A 61 -6.37 22.04 5.37
C ALA A 61 -6.30 21.10 4.14
N TRP A 62 -5.75 19.90 4.27
CA TRP A 62 -5.84 18.88 3.22
C TRP A 62 -7.26 18.40 2.95
N LEU A 63 -8.06 18.24 4.01
CA LEU A 63 -9.47 17.87 3.86
C LEU A 63 -10.25 18.96 3.12
N ALA A 64 -10.01 20.24 3.44
CA ALA A 64 -10.65 21.36 2.76
C ALA A 64 -10.29 21.42 1.25
N VAL A 65 -9.02 21.24 0.90
CA VAL A 65 -8.58 21.20 -0.51
C VAL A 65 -9.13 19.98 -1.25
N ARG A 66 -9.39 18.87 -0.55
CA ARG A 66 -10.00 17.67 -1.13
C ARG A 66 -11.48 17.87 -1.46
N ASP A 67 -12.20 18.57 -0.60
CA ASP A 67 -13.64 18.78 -0.75
C ASP A 67 -13.96 19.88 -1.78
N ASP A 68 -13.25 21.01 -1.75
CA ASP A 68 -13.34 22.07 -2.78
C ASP A 68 -12.04 22.89 -2.90
N ASP A 69 -11.30 22.66 -3.99
CA ASP A 69 -10.04 23.37 -4.30
C ASP A 69 -10.27 24.87 -4.61
N VAL A 70 -11.42 25.23 -5.18
CA VAL A 70 -11.74 26.62 -5.54
C VAL A 70 -12.07 27.41 -4.28
N ALA A 71 -12.89 26.85 -3.40
CA ALA A 71 -13.21 27.47 -2.12
C ALA A 71 -11.96 27.59 -1.23
N ALA A 72 -11.12 26.56 -1.14
CA ALA A 72 -9.89 26.61 -0.34
C ALA A 72 -8.94 27.74 -0.79
N LYS A 73 -8.82 27.98 -2.10
CA LYS A 73 -8.03 29.10 -2.65
C LYS A 73 -8.60 30.46 -2.28
N ALA A 74 -9.92 30.61 -2.22
CA ALA A 74 -10.56 31.85 -1.78
C ALA A 74 -10.25 32.20 -0.31
N TYR A 75 -10.00 31.19 0.54
CA TYR A 75 -9.54 31.36 1.93
C TYR A 75 -8.00 31.49 2.06
N GLY A 76 -7.27 31.69 0.96
CA GLY A 76 -5.82 31.90 0.97
C GLY A 76 -4.98 30.63 1.11
N VAL A 77 -5.59 29.44 1.02
CA VAL A 77 -4.86 28.16 1.11
C VAL A 77 -4.18 27.84 -0.23
N HIS A 78 -2.88 27.65 -0.18
CA HIS A 78 -2.09 27.30 -1.37
C HIS A 78 -2.15 25.79 -1.64
N ALA A 79 -3.15 25.36 -2.42
CA ALA A 79 -3.37 23.95 -2.75
C ALA A 79 -2.14 23.24 -3.32
N GLY A 80 -1.32 23.93 -4.14
CA GLY A 80 -0.09 23.37 -4.69
C GLY A 80 0.92 22.97 -3.60
N ARG A 81 1.16 23.83 -2.61
CA ARG A 81 2.04 23.53 -1.47
C ARG A 81 1.50 22.38 -0.63
N LEU A 82 0.19 22.35 -0.42
CA LEU A 82 -0.45 21.26 0.32
C LEU A 82 -0.31 19.91 -0.40
N ARG A 83 -0.47 19.87 -1.73
CA ARG A 83 -0.26 18.64 -2.52
C ARG A 83 1.18 18.15 -2.45
N LEU A 84 2.16 19.07 -2.54
CA LEU A 84 3.58 18.73 -2.40
C LEU A 84 3.90 18.19 -1.00
N LEU A 85 3.36 18.80 0.05
CA LEU A 85 3.52 18.31 1.43
C LEU A 85 2.88 16.93 1.61
N ALA A 86 1.69 16.70 1.05
CA ALA A 86 1.04 15.39 1.09
C ALA A 86 1.88 14.32 0.40
N PHE A 87 2.46 14.64 -0.76
CA PHE A 87 3.38 13.76 -1.48
C PHE A 87 4.66 13.48 -0.70
N ALA A 88 5.27 14.52 -0.10
CA ALA A 88 6.50 14.38 0.68
C ALA A 88 6.29 13.51 1.93
N VAL A 89 5.20 13.74 2.67
CA VAL A 89 4.87 12.94 3.87
C VAL A 89 4.56 11.49 3.49
N GLY A 90 3.75 11.27 2.45
CA GLY A 90 3.43 9.92 1.96
C GLY A 90 4.68 9.17 1.49
N SER A 91 5.55 9.82 0.71
CA SER A 91 6.80 9.24 0.22
C SER A 91 7.78 8.94 1.36
N GLY A 92 7.84 9.81 2.38
CA GLY A 92 8.64 9.56 3.57
C GLY A 92 8.19 8.31 4.34
N MET A 93 6.88 8.14 4.53
CA MET A 93 6.32 6.95 5.16
C MET A 93 6.55 5.68 4.32
N ALA A 94 6.39 5.78 2.99
CA ALA A 94 6.68 4.67 2.08
C ALA A 94 8.17 4.28 2.10
N GLY A 95 9.07 5.26 2.17
CA GLY A 95 10.52 5.03 2.31
C GLY A 95 10.89 4.33 3.61
N LEU A 96 10.27 4.73 4.74
CA LEU A 96 10.44 4.03 6.02
C LEU A 96 9.97 2.57 5.96
N ALA A 97 8.81 2.33 5.33
CA ALA A 97 8.29 0.97 5.13
C ALA A 97 9.22 0.13 4.24
N GLY A 98 9.74 0.70 3.15
CA GLY A 98 10.68 0.02 2.26
C GLY A 98 12.03 -0.29 2.92
N ALA A 99 12.56 0.62 3.75
CA ALA A 99 13.78 0.39 4.51
C ALA A 99 13.61 -0.78 5.50
N LEU A 100 12.46 -0.85 6.19
CA LEU A 100 12.13 -1.97 7.07
C LEU A 100 11.99 -3.28 6.31
N TYR A 101 11.33 -3.27 5.15
CA TYR A 101 11.19 -4.45 4.29
C TYR A 101 12.56 -5.00 3.85
N ALA A 102 13.48 -4.12 3.42
CA ALA A 102 14.84 -4.52 3.05
C ALA A 102 15.60 -5.18 4.20
N VAL A 103 15.44 -4.68 5.43
CA VAL A 103 16.06 -5.25 6.63
C VAL A 103 15.47 -6.62 6.98
N GLN A 104 14.17 -6.81 6.80
CA GLN A 104 13.48 -8.05 7.12
C GLN A 104 13.88 -9.19 6.16
N ASP A 105 13.94 -8.91 4.87
CA ASP A 105 14.24 -9.91 3.83
C ASP A 105 15.75 -10.22 3.75
N ARG A 106 16.60 -9.33 4.33
CA ARG A 106 18.09 -9.37 4.33
C ARG A 106 18.74 -9.50 2.95
N PHE A 107 17.93 -9.48 1.91
CA PHE A 107 18.26 -9.63 0.52
C PHE A 107 17.23 -8.83 -0.27
N VAL A 108 17.70 -7.88 -1.07
CA VAL A 108 16.83 -7.10 -1.95
C VAL A 108 17.32 -7.29 -3.37
N SER A 109 16.49 -7.94 -4.19
CA SER A 109 16.71 -8.08 -5.62
C SER A 109 15.74 -7.25 -6.44
N SER A 110 16.07 -6.96 -7.70
CA SER A 110 15.14 -6.30 -8.63
C SER A 110 13.90 -7.14 -8.93
N VAL A 111 13.95 -8.46 -8.68
CA VAL A 111 12.80 -9.36 -8.85
C VAL A 111 11.79 -9.19 -7.73
N SER A 112 12.23 -8.94 -6.49
CA SER A 112 11.37 -8.72 -5.32
C SER A 112 10.45 -7.49 -5.46
N PHE A 113 10.82 -6.53 -6.32
CA PHE A 113 10.05 -5.32 -6.62
C PHE A 113 9.46 -5.32 -8.04
N GLY A 114 9.24 -6.51 -8.61
CA GLY A 114 8.64 -6.66 -9.93
C GLY A 114 7.22 -6.08 -10.03
N LEU A 115 6.70 -6.06 -11.26
CA LEU A 115 5.37 -5.51 -11.56
C LEU A 115 4.27 -6.12 -10.68
N GLY A 116 4.32 -7.43 -10.42
CA GLY A 116 3.35 -8.14 -9.58
C GLY A 116 3.22 -7.50 -8.20
N GLN A 117 4.34 -7.30 -7.51
CA GLN A 117 4.37 -6.72 -6.17
C GLN A 117 3.83 -5.28 -6.15
N THR A 118 4.22 -4.45 -7.12
CA THR A 118 3.71 -3.06 -7.20
C THR A 118 2.20 -3.00 -7.43
N VAL A 119 1.67 -3.89 -8.27
CA VAL A 119 0.23 -4.01 -8.53
C VAL A 119 -0.50 -4.46 -7.27
N ILE A 120 0.01 -5.45 -6.54
CA ILE A 120 -0.60 -5.92 -5.29
C ILE A 120 -0.68 -4.78 -4.26
N VAL A 121 0.42 -4.03 -4.05
CA VAL A 121 0.42 -2.89 -3.11
C VAL A 121 -0.63 -1.86 -3.48
N ILE A 122 -0.74 -1.51 -4.77
CA ILE A 122 -1.76 -0.58 -5.27
C ILE A 122 -3.16 -1.17 -5.02
N LEU A 123 -3.39 -2.44 -5.36
CA LEU A 123 -4.68 -3.11 -5.17
C LEU A 123 -5.11 -3.15 -3.69
N VAL A 124 -4.18 -3.37 -2.75
CA VAL A 124 -4.47 -3.34 -1.31
C VAL A 124 -4.94 -1.95 -0.89
N VAL A 125 -4.32 -0.89 -1.41
CA VAL A 125 -4.74 0.50 -1.16
C VAL A 125 -6.11 0.79 -1.78
N LEU A 126 -6.39 0.31 -2.99
CA LEU A 126 -7.72 0.41 -3.60
C LEU A 126 -8.78 -0.36 -2.80
N ALA A 127 -8.45 -1.56 -2.31
CA ALA A 127 -9.35 -2.41 -1.53
C ALA A 127 -9.76 -1.77 -0.21
N ALA A 128 -8.83 -1.03 0.43
CA ALA A 128 -9.12 -0.26 1.63
C ALA A 128 -10.25 0.78 1.41
N GLY A 129 -10.26 1.44 0.25
CA GLY A 129 -11.21 2.48 -0.13
C GLY A 129 -11.05 3.80 0.63
N GLU A 130 -12.00 4.72 0.46
CA GLU A 130 -11.80 6.11 0.89
C GLU A 130 -11.80 6.34 2.42
N ALA A 131 -10.88 7.21 2.83
CA ALA A 131 -10.87 8.14 3.97
C ALA A 131 -10.95 7.58 5.41
N ARG A 132 -10.99 6.26 5.61
CA ARG A 132 -11.04 5.67 6.95
C ARG A 132 -9.79 4.85 7.24
N ILE A 133 -8.90 5.40 8.06
CA ILE A 133 -7.61 4.81 8.46
C ILE A 133 -7.79 3.36 8.94
N GLY A 134 -8.83 3.08 9.73
CA GLY A 134 -9.11 1.71 10.21
C GLY A 134 -9.35 0.69 9.08
N ARG A 135 -9.96 1.10 7.95
CA ARG A 135 -10.16 0.21 6.80
C ARG A 135 -8.85 -0.11 6.10
N THR A 136 -7.93 0.85 6.04
CA THR A 136 -6.59 0.66 5.46
C THR A 136 -5.78 -0.33 6.29
N VAL A 137 -5.83 -0.23 7.63
CA VAL A 137 -5.16 -1.17 8.52
C VAL A 137 -5.73 -2.58 8.35
N VAL A 138 -7.06 -2.72 8.33
CA VAL A 138 -7.71 -4.02 8.12
C VAL A 138 -7.38 -4.61 6.75
N ALA A 139 -7.39 -3.80 5.68
CA ALA A 139 -7.06 -4.27 4.34
C ALA A 139 -5.59 -4.74 4.24
N ALA A 140 -4.65 -4.01 4.84
CA ALA A 140 -3.25 -4.40 4.89
C ALA A 140 -3.04 -5.69 5.69
N ALA A 141 -3.66 -5.80 6.87
CA ALA A 141 -3.58 -7.00 7.72
C ALA A 141 -4.20 -8.23 7.03
N LEU A 142 -5.34 -8.05 6.35
CA LEU A 142 -5.99 -9.12 5.59
C LEU A 142 -5.12 -9.56 4.40
N ALA A 143 -4.54 -8.61 3.66
CA ALA A 143 -3.65 -8.93 2.55
C ALA A 143 -2.41 -9.70 3.03
N ALA A 144 -1.79 -9.27 4.14
CA ALA A 144 -0.68 -9.97 4.75
C ALA A 144 -1.05 -11.40 5.19
N ALA A 145 -2.22 -11.58 5.83
CA ALA A 145 -2.70 -12.89 6.25
C ALA A 145 -2.99 -13.81 5.05
N ILE A 146 -3.53 -13.27 3.95
CA ILE A 146 -3.74 -14.02 2.71
C ILE A 146 -2.40 -14.45 2.12
N THR A 147 -1.42 -13.54 2.03
CA THR A 147 -0.10 -13.86 1.48
C THR A 147 0.61 -14.92 2.32
N ASP A 148 0.55 -14.81 3.65
CA ASP A 148 1.12 -15.82 4.56
C ASP A 148 0.46 -17.19 4.38
N TRP A 149 -0.87 -17.21 4.30
CA TRP A 149 -1.62 -18.44 4.04
C TRP A 149 -1.32 -19.06 2.67
N LEU A 150 -0.98 -18.23 1.69
CA LEU A 150 -0.62 -18.66 0.33
C LEU A 150 0.87 -18.98 0.17
N SER A 151 1.71 -18.65 1.15
CA SER A 151 3.16 -18.86 1.11
C SER A 151 3.58 -20.30 0.72
N PRO A 152 2.88 -21.37 1.17
CA PRO A 152 3.21 -22.74 0.78
C PRO A 152 3.09 -23.04 -0.72
N TYR A 153 2.37 -22.22 -1.49
CA TYR A 153 2.12 -22.43 -2.93
C TYR A 153 3.17 -21.77 -3.85
N GLY A 154 4.28 -21.25 -3.29
CA GLY A 154 5.41 -20.74 -4.06
C GLY A 154 5.05 -19.54 -4.95
N THR A 155 5.55 -19.48 -6.18
CA THR A 155 5.36 -18.35 -7.12
C THR A 155 3.90 -18.11 -7.54
N VAL A 156 3.01 -19.08 -7.34
CA VAL A 156 1.57 -18.91 -7.62
C VAL A 156 0.92 -17.98 -6.59
N SER A 157 1.51 -17.86 -5.39
CA SER A 157 0.98 -17.07 -4.26
C SER A 157 0.79 -15.58 -4.60
N GLU A 158 1.75 -14.96 -5.29
CA GLU A 158 1.71 -13.54 -5.64
C GLU A 158 0.56 -13.25 -6.62
N GLY A 159 0.44 -14.07 -7.66
CA GLY A 159 -0.64 -13.93 -8.64
C GLY A 159 -2.02 -14.14 -8.01
N LEU A 160 -2.17 -15.17 -7.17
CA LEU A 160 -3.44 -15.50 -6.54
C LEU A 160 -3.85 -14.44 -5.50
N THR A 161 -2.89 -13.90 -4.74
CA THR A 161 -3.11 -12.74 -3.86
C THR A 161 -3.61 -11.54 -4.66
N GLY A 162 -2.96 -11.22 -5.78
CA GLY A 162 -3.39 -10.12 -6.66
C GLY A 162 -4.81 -10.31 -7.18
N VAL A 163 -5.17 -11.51 -7.63
CA VAL A 163 -6.54 -11.84 -8.10
C VAL A 163 -7.57 -11.73 -6.96
N LEU A 164 -7.24 -12.22 -5.76
CA LEU A 164 -8.12 -12.12 -4.60
C LEU A 164 -8.38 -10.66 -4.20
N VAL A 165 -7.32 -9.84 -4.13
CA VAL A 165 -7.47 -8.41 -3.82
C VAL A 165 -8.25 -7.71 -4.93
N LEU A 166 -8.04 -8.05 -6.20
CA LEU A 166 -8.83 -7.54 -7.32
C LEU A 166 -10.32 -7.92 -7.19
N ALA A 167 -10.64 -9.13 -6.75
CA ALA A 167 -12.02 -9.55 -6.48
C ALA A 167 -12.66 -8.73 -5.35
N VAL A 168 -11.90 -8.43 -4.29
CA VAL A 168 -12.34 -7.54 -3.19
C VAL A 168 -12.58 -6.11 -3.72
N VAL A 169 -11.71 -5.60 -4.59
CA VAL A 169 -11.90 -4.29 -5.24
C VAL A 169 -13.14 -4.29 -6.15
N ALA A 170 -13.34 -5.35 -6.93
CA ALA A 170 -14.47 -5.47 -7.86
C ALA A 170 -15.83 -5.50 -7.14
N THR A 171 -15.92 -6.26 -6.04
CA THR A 171 -17.12 -6.27 -5.18
C THR A 171 -17.39 -4.90 -4.56
N ARG A 172 -16.34 -4.18 -4.13
CA ARG A 172 -16.43 -2.80 -3.60
C ARG A 172 -16.90 -1.78 -4.62
N LEU A 173 -16.48 -1.88 -5.87
CA LEU A 173 -16.89 -0.99 -6.97
C LEU A 173 -18.34 -1.23 -7.41
N GLY A 174 -19.02 -2.24 -6.87
CA GLY A 174 -20.36 -2.61 -7.30
C GLY A 174 -20.40 -3.13 -8.74
N LEU A 175 -19.25 -3.52 -9.32
CA LEU A 175 -19.18 -4.11 -10.66
C LEU A 175 -20.09 -5.33 -10.82
N PRO A 176 -20.29 -6.21 -9.82
CA PRO A 176 -21.28 -7.28 -9.90
C PRO A 176 -22.70 -6.71 -10.03
N GLY A 177 -23.04 -5.65 -9.29
CA GLY A 177 -24.33 -4.98 -9.37
C GLY A 177 -24.56 -4.29 -10.71
N LEU A 178 -23.53 -3.67 -11.28
CA LEU A 178 -23.58 -3.03 -12.61
C LEU A 178 -23.62 -4.06 -13.75
N ALA A 179 -22.93 -5.19 -13.60
CA ALA A 179 -22.96 -6.29 -14.56
C ALA A 179 -24.33 -6.98 -14.55
N VAL A 180 -24.91 -7.21 -13.36
CA VAL A 180 -26.27 -7.73 -13.19
C VAL A 180 -27.31 -6.72 -13.68
N ALA A 181 -27.14 -5.42 -13.42
CA ALA A 181 -28.03 -4.38 -13.93
C ALA A 181 -28.00 -4.31 -15.47
N ARG A 182 -26.80 -4.33 -16.08
CA ARG A 182 -26.66 -4.38 -17.55
C ARG A 182 -27.16 -5.68 -18.16
N ALA A 183 -26.96 -6.82 -17.50
CA ALA A 183 -27.50 -8.10 -17.93
C ALA A 183 -29.03 -8.10 -17.85
N ARG A 184 -29.62 -7.51 -16.81
CA ARG A 184 -31.06 -7.35 -16.63
C ARG A 184 -31.68 -6.43 -17.68
N ASP A 185 -31.02 -5.32 -18.00
CA ASP A 185 -31.46 -4.41 -19.07
C ASP A 185 -31.39 -5.06 -20.46
N ARG A 186 -30.37 -5.89 -20.72
CA ARG A 186 -30.29 -6.67 -21.97
C ARG A 186 -31.30 -7.81 -22.06
N LEU A 187 -31.74 -8.34 -20.92
CA LEU A 187 -32.74 -9.42 -20.84
C LEU A 187 -34.19 -8.90 -20.81
N GLY A 188 -34.41 -7.59 -20.86
CA GLY A 188 -35.75 -7.00 -20.98
C GLY A 188 -36.68 -7.25 -19.77
N ILE A 189 -36.13 -7.69 -18.64
CA ILE A 189 -36.91 -7.98 -17.43
C ILE A 189 -37.27 -6.66 -16.76
N ARG A 190 -38.46 -6.12 -17.08
CA ARG A 190 -39.04 -4.98 -16.35
C ARG A 190 -39.27 -5.40 -14.89
N PRO A 191 -38.98 -4.54 -13.91
CA PRO A 191 -39.31 -4.83 -12.53
C PRO A 191 -40.82 -5.04 -12.43
N THR A 192 -41.22 -6.25 -12.07
CA THR A 192 -42.59 -6.53 -11.64
C THR A 192 -42.86 -5.63 -10.44
N ALA A 193 -43.75 -4.66 -10.60
CA ALA A 193 -44.30 -3.92 -9.48
C ALA A 193 -44.89 -4.95 -8.51
N PHE A 194 -44.26 -5.10 -7.35
CA PHE A 194 -44.92 -5.75 -6.24
C PHE A 194 -45.84 -4.70 -5.57
N PRO A 195 -47.06 -5.11 -5.16
CA PRO A 195 -48.07 -4.23 -4.60
C PRO A 195 -47.64 -3.56 -3.28
#